data_AF-A0AAJ3JSP8-F1
#
_entry.id   AF-A0AAJ3JSP8-F1
#
_cell.length_a   1.000
_cell.length_b   1.000
_cell.length_c   1.000
_cell.angle_alpha   90.00
_cell.angle_beta   90.00
_cell.angle_gamma   90.00
#
_symmetry.space_group_name_H-M   'P 1'
#
loop_
_entity.id
_entity.type
_entity.pdbx_description
1 polymer ?
#
loop_
_entity_poly.entity_id
_entity_poly.type
_entity_poly.pdbx_seq_one_letter_code
_entity_poly.pdbx_strand_id
1 'polypeptide(L)'
;MKPFIAKPVRAKSIDREGLEQAALIKEISLRYPAAAKLIYHVPNGGHRHKLVAIKLKEQGVKAGVPDLVLPMARGGYFGLYIEFKATAPHDAAVSPAQDAYLQALTDQGYLAIVCRGHFDAIEAIRAYLLQPQTKAAA
;
A
#
# COMPACT_ATOMS: atom_id res chain seq x y z
N MET A 1 -13.41 7.05 51.05
CA MET A 1 -13.48 5.92 50.11
C MET A 1 -13.49 6.49 48.70
N LYS A 2 -12.52 6.16 47.82
CA LYS A 2 -12.55 6.65 46.42
C LYS A 2 -13.55 5.80 45.62
N PRO A 3 -14.50 6.41 44.90
CA PRO A 3 -15.44 5.66 44.08
C PRO A 3 -14.70 4.94 42.95
N PHE A 4 -15.00 3.65 42.74
CA PHE A 4 -14.47 2.88 41.64
C PHE A 4 -15.21 3.31 40.36
N ILE A 5 -14.53 4.06 39.50
CA ILE A 5 -15.07 4.42 38.18
C ILE A 5 -14.65 3.31 37.21
N ALA A 6 -15.62 2.52 36.75
CA ALA A 6 -15.38 1.53 35.72
C ALA A 6 -14.88 2.23 34.44
N LYS A 7 -13.74 1.80 33.91
CA LYS A 7 -13.25 2.32 32.62
C LYS A 7 -14.21 1.89 31.50
N PRO A 8 -14.62 2.80 30.61
CA PRO A 8 -15.47 2.43 29.48
C PRO A 8 -14.76 1.40 28.59
N VAL A 9 -15.47 0.32 28.24
CA VAL A 9 -14.96 -0.71 27.33
C VAL A 9 -14.93 -0.10 25.93
N ARG A 10 -13.73 0.17 25.41
CA ARG A 10 -13.55 0.72 24.07
C ARG A 10 -13.79 -0.38 23.03
N ALA A 11 -14.65 -0.13 22.05
CA ALA A 11 -14.85 -1.05 20.93
C ALA A 11 -13.52 -1.30 20.20
N LYS A 12 -13.34 -2.52 19.69
CA LYS A 12 -12.15 -2.87 18.90
C LYS A 12 -12.12 -2.01 17.63
N SER A 13 -10.97 -1.44 17.32
CA SER A 13 -10.76 -0.71 16.06
C SER A 13 -10.94 -1.66 14.87
N ILE A 14 -11.66 -1.21 13.85
CA ILE A 14 -11.81 -1.94 12.59
C ILE A 14 -10.70 -1.49 11.65
N ASP A 15 -9.95 -2.44 11.09
CA ASP A 15 -8.95 -2.18 10.06
C ASP A 15 -9.63 -1.99 8.70
N ARG A 16 -10.08 -0.75 8.44
CA ARG A 16 -10.78 -0.40 7.19
C ARG A 16 -9.86 -0.46 5.98
N GLU A 17 -8.62 0.02 6.14
CA GLU A 17 -7.61 0.04 5.08
C GLU A 17 -7.29 -1.38 4.62
N GLY A 18 -7.02 -2.30 5.56
CA GLY A 18 -6.75 -3.70 5.24
C GLY A 18 -7.94 -4.42 4.58
N LEU A 19 -9.18 -4.13 5.01
CA LEU A 19 -10.38 -4.69 4.39
C LEU A 19 -10.57 -4.22 2.94
N GLU A 20 -10.36 -2.93 2.68
CA GLU A 20 -10.47 -2.36 1.34
C GLU A 20 -9.35 -2.84 0.42
N GLN A 21 -8.12 -2.94 0.93
CA GLN A 21 -7.00 -3.52 0.19
C GLN A 21 -7.25 -4.99 -0.15
N ALA A 22 -7.80 -5.78 0.78
CA ALA A 22 -8.15 -7.17 0.50
C ALA A 22 -9.23 -7.29 -0.59
N ALA A 23 -10.22 -6.39 -0.60
CA ALA A 23 -11.23 -6.32 -1.65
C ALA A 23 -10.60 -6.00 -3.02
N LEU A 24 -9.67 -5.04 -3.07
CA LEU A 24 -8.90 -4.71 -4.27
C LEU A 24 -8.14 -5.93 -4.81
N ILE A 25 -7.37 -6.63 -3.96
CA ILE A 25 -6.61 -7.81 -4.38
C ILE A 25 -7.55 -8.90 -4.94
N LYS A 26 -8.70 -9.11 -4.29
CA LYS A 26 -9.72 -10.05 -4.79
C LYS A 26 -10.23 -9.61 -6.16
N GLU A 27 -10.54 -8.34 -6.37
CA GLU A 27 -11.00 -7.85 -7.67
C GLU A 27 -9.93 -8.01 -8.76
N ILE A 28 -8.67 -7.68 -8.47
CA ILE A 28 -7.54 -7.88 -9.39
C ILE A 28 -7.42 -9.35 -9.78
N SER A 29 -7.58 -10.27 -8.83
CA SER A 29 -7.52 -11.71 -9.10
C SER A 29 -8.58 -12.19 -10.11
N LEU A 30 -9.76 -11.56 -10.11
CA LEU A 30 -10.89 -11.91 -10.97
C LEU A 30 -10.80 -11.22 -12.33
N ARG A 31 -10.42 -9.93 -12.36
CA ARG A 31 -10.52 -9.08 -13.56
C ARG A 31 -9.20 -8.96 -14.33
N TYR A 32 -8.07 -9.10 -13.66
CA TYR A 32 -6.73 -8.87 -14.22
C TYR A 32 -5.78 -10.02 -13.85
N PRO A 33 -6.03 -11.27 -14.29
CA PRO A 33 -5.27 -12.45 -13.85
C PRO A 33 -3.77 -12.38 -14.15
N ALA A 34 -3.35 -11.64 -15.18
CA ALA A 34 -1.93 -11.41 -15.46
C ALA A 34 -1.27 -10.50 -14.41
N ALA A 35 -1.95 -9.42 -13.99
CA ALA A 35 -1.48 -8.53 -12.94
C ALA A 35 -1.53 -9.23 -11.57
N ALA A 36 -2.57 -10.04 -11.31
CA ALA A 36 -2.73 -10.80 -10.08
C ALA A 36 -1.57 -11.76 -9.78
N LYS A 37 -0.89 -12.27 -10.82
CA LYS A 37 0.30 -13.12 -10.66
C LYS A 37 1.54 -12.37 -10.18
N LEU A 38 1.56 -11.05 -10.36
CA LEU A 38 2.75 -10.23 -10.15
C LEU A 38 2.58 -9.21 -9.02
N ILE A 39 1.36 -8.73 -8.77
CA ILE A 39 1.11 -7.77 -7.70
C ILE A 39 1.31 -8.42 -6.33
N TYR A 40 1.96 -7.71 -5.41
CA TYR A 40 2.14 -8.16 -4.03
C TYR A 40 2.05 -7.02 -3.03
N HIS A 41 1.72 -7.38 -1.79
CA HIS A 41 1.69 -6.47 -0.65
C HIS A 41 3.04 -6.48 0.08
N VAL A 42 3.48 -5.30 0.53
CA VAL A 42 4.64 -5.09 1.38
C VAL A 42 4.18 -4.83 2.82
N PRO A 43 4.26 -5.82 3.75
CA PRO A 43 3.69 -5.70 5.10
C PRO A 43 4.59 -4.94 6.08
N ASN A 44 5.08 -3.76 5.68
CA ASN A 44 6.03 -2.97 6.46
C ASN A 44 5.36 -2.07 7.51
N GLY A 45 4.04 -1.85 7.47
CA GLY A 45 3.29 -0.91 8.32
C GLY A 45 2.70 -1.44 9.63
N GLY A 46 2.74 -2.75 9.91
CA GLY A 46 1.99 -3.33 11.04
C GLY A 46 2.64 -3.22 12.42
N HIS A 47 1.81 -3.18 13.48
CA HIS A 47 2.27 -3.35 14.86
C HIS A 47 2.94 -4.71 15.05
N ARG A 48 4.13 -4.69 15.65
CA ARG A 48 4.88 -5.91 15.97
C ARG A 48 5.70 -5.72 17.23
N HIS A 49 6.11 -6.83 17.84
CA HIS A 49 6.97 -6.80 19.01
C HIS A 49 8.29 -6.06 18.70
N LYS A 50 8.78 -5.23 19.63
CA LYS A 50 9.93 -4.34 19.41
C LYS A 50 11.17 -5.09 18.90
N LEU A 51 11.48 -6.25 19.48
CA LEU A 51 12.62 -7.07 19.05
C LEU A 51 12.47 -7.58 17.61
N VAL A 52 11.25 -7.90 17.18
CA VAL A 52 10.98 -8.31 15.80
C VAL A 52 11.17 -7.12 14.86
N ALA A 53 10.70 -5.93 15.24
CA ALA A 53 10.90 -4.72 14.45
C ALA A 53 12.38 -4.37 14.25
N ILE A 54 13.21 -4.54 15.28
CA ILE A 54 14.67 -4.32 15.19
C ILE A 54 15.29 -5.30 14.19
N LYS A 55 15.05 -6.61 14.36
CA LYS A 55 15.57 -7.64 13.47
C LYS A 55 15.15 -7.42 12.01
N LEU A 56 13.90 -7.05 11.77
CA LEU A 56 13.40 -6.76 10.42
C LEU A 56 14.07 -5.53 9.80
N LYS A 57 14.35 -4.49 10.59
CA LYS A 57 15.11 -3.32 10.12
C LYS A 57 16.54 -3.70 9.74
N GLU A 58 17.19 -4.58 10.50
CA GLU A 58 18.51 -5.13 10.18
C GLU A 58 18.48 -5.96 8.88
N GLN A 59 17.35 -6.64 8.60
CA GLN A 59 17.09 -7.35 7.34
C GLN A 59 16.69 -6.43 6.18
N GLY A 60 16.63 -5.11 6.39
CA GLY A 60 16.39 -4.14 5.34
C GLY A 60 14.96 -3.61 5.22
N VAL A 61 14.04 -3.97 6.13
CA VAL A 61 12.71 -3.34 6.17
C VAL A 61 12.87 -1.82 6.31
N LYS A 62 12.27 -1.08 5.38
CA LYS A 62 12.25 0.38 5.38
C LYS A 62 10.88 0.88 5.81
N ALA A 63 10.86 1.95 6.59
CA ALA A 63 9.63 2.68 6.87
C ALA A 63 9.19 3.44 5.63
N GLY A 64 7.88 3.50 5.39
CA GLY A 64 7.29 4.27 4.31
C GLY A 64 7.31 3.62 2.92
N VAL A 65 7.77 2.37 2.80
CA VAL A 65 7.61 1.61 1.54
C VAL A 65 6.12 1.48 1.24
N PRO A 66 5.68 1.81 0.01
CA PRO A 66 4.27 1.70 -0.39
C PRO A 66 3.71 0.28 -0.22
N ASP A 67 2.42 0.20 0.11
CA ASP A 67 1.76 -1.07 0.48
C ASP A 67 1.68 -2.07 -0.66
N LEU A 68 1.48 -1.63 -1.91
CA LEU A 68 1.29 -2.51 -3.06
C LEU A 68 2.31 -2.22 -4.15
N VAL A 69 2.83 -3.29 -4.74
CA VAL A 69 3.78 -3.23 -5.86
C VAL A 69 3.26 -4.08 -7.00
N LEU A 70 3.11 -3.47 -8.18
CA LEU A 70 2.84 -4.14 -9.43
C LEU A 70 4.07 -4.01 -10.35
N PRO A 71 4.95 -5.04 -10.42
CA PRO A 71 6.18 -5.00 -11.19
C PRO A 71 5.93 -5.29 -12.69
N MET A 72 4.98 -4.56 -13.28
CA MET A 72 4.71 -4.60 -14.72
C MET A 72 5.12 -3.27 -15.33
N ALA A 73 6.12 -3.26 -16.21
CA ALA A 73 6.59 -2.04 -16.85
C ALA A 73 5.58 -1.55 -17.92
N ARG A 74 5.08 -0.32 -17.75
CA ARG A 74 4.02 0.29 -18.57
C ARG A 74 4.21 1.80 -18.68
N GLY A 75 3.87 2.38 -19.82
CA GLY A 75 3.77 3.84 -20.00
C GLY A 75 5.07 4.63 -19.78
N GLY A 76 6.23 4.00 -19.97
CA GLY A 76 7.53 4.59 -19.67
C GLY A 76 8.04 4.30 -18.25
N TYR A 77 7.20 3.76 -17.36
CA TYR A 77 7.57 3.39 -15.99
C TYR A 77 8.03 1.94 -15.89
N PHE A 78 8.90 1.66 -14.91
CA PHE A 78 9.42 0.32 -14.62
C PHE A 78 8.50 -0.55 -13.78
N GLY A 79 7.48 0.04 -13.16
CA GLY A 79 6.50 -0.61 -12.30
C GLY A 79 5.61 0.42 -11.62
N LEU A 80 4.53 -0.05 -11.00
CA LEU A 80 3.58 0.76 -10.24
C LEU A 80 3.70 0.44 -8.75
N TYR A 81 3.85 1.48 -7.94
CA TYR A 81 3.79 1.43 -6.49
C TYR A 81 2.57 2.23 -6.02
N ILE A 82 1.78 1.63 -5.13
CA ILE A 82 0.60 2.27 -4.55
C ILE A 82 0.77 2.29 -3.03
N GLU A 83 0.82 3.49 -2.47
CA GLU A 83 0.58 3.73 -1.05
C GLU A 83 -0.95 3.76 -0.86
N PHE A 84 -1.49 2.79 -0.12
CA PHE A 84 -2.93 2.58 -0.04
C PHE A 84 -3.46 3.19 1.26
N LYS A 85 -4.46 4.07 1.14
CA LYS A 85 -5.18 4.61 2.29
C LYS A 85 -6.63 4.15 2.25
N ALA A 86 -7.25 3.99 3.43
CA ALA A 86 -8.69 3.75 3.49
C ALA A 86 -9.50 4.87 2.81
N THR A 87 -10.75 4.57 2.44
CA THR A 87 -11.69 5.58 1.95
C THR A 87 -12.06 6.59 3.06
N ALA A 88 -12.21 7.86 2.69
CA ALA A 88 -12.74 8.88 3.62
C ALA A 88 -14.12 8.46 4.17
N PRO A 89 -14.45 8.76 5.44
CA PRO A 89 -13.71 9.60 6.39
C PRO A 89 -12.72 8.82 7.27
N HIS A 90 -12.35 7.60 6.86
CA HIS A 90 -11.47 6.72 7.64
C HIS A 90 -10.02 6.75 7.13
N ASP A 91 -9.71 7.64 6.18
CA ASP A 91 -8.39 7.76 5.60
C ASP A 91 -7.38 8.33 6.61
N ALA A 92 -6.12 7.93 6.45
CA ALA A 92 -5.01 8.49 7.20
C ALA A 92 -4.16 9.39 6.29
N ALA A 93 -3.57 10.42 6.87
CA ALA A 93 -2.59 11.24 6.18
C ALA A 93 -1.39 10.38 5.73
N VAL A 94 -0.80 10.76 4.59
CA VAL A 94 0.47 10.18 4.14
C VAL A 94 1.56 10.68 5.09
N SER A 95 2.32 9.76 5.68
CA SER A 95 3.40 10.13 6.61
C SER A 95 4.58 10.73 5.84
N PRO A 96 5.42 11.58 6.46
CA PRO A 96 6.61 12.13 5.81
C PRO A 96 7.57 11.06 5.26
N ALA A 97 7.67 9.90 5.91
CA ALA A 97 8.50 8.80 5.44
C ALA A 97 7.92 8.13 4.18
N GLN A 98 6.58 8.04 4.07
CA GLN A 98 5.90 7.53 2.89
C GLN A 98 6.08 8.50 1.71
N ASP A 99 5.88 9.79 1.95
CA ASP A 99 6.07 10.84 0.96
C ASP A 99 7.50 10.84 0.38
N ALA A 100 8.51 10.82 1.26
CA ALA A 100 9.90 10.73 0.84
C ALA A 100 10.23 9.46 0.03
N TYR A 101 9.60 8.32 0.36
CA TYR A 101 9.82 7.07 -0.38
C TYR A 101 9.15 7.09 -1.75
N LEU A 102 7.95 7.65 -1.86
CA LEU A 102 7.24 7.85 -3.13
C LEU A 102 8.04 8.74 -4.08
N GLN A 103 8.62 9.82 -3.57
CA GLN A 103 9.51 10.69 -4.35
C GLN A 103 10.75 9.93 -4.83
N ALA A 104 11.42 9.19 -3.94
CA ALA A 104 12.59 8.39 -4.31
C ALA A 104 12.28 7.33 -5.39
N LEU A 105 11.10 6.70 -5.33
CA LEU A 105 10.67 5.75 -6.37
C LEU A 105 10.42 6.45 -7.71
N THR A 106 9.81 7.64 -7.68
CA THR A 106 9.55 8.45 -8.86
C THR A 106 10.86 8.88 -9.52
N ASP A 107 11.85 9.30 -8.74
CA ASP A 107 13.19 9.66 -9.21
C ASP A 107 13.92 8.47 -9.87
N GLN A 108 13.56 7.23 -9.52
CA GLN A 108 14.09 6.00 -10.13
C GLN A 108 13.26 5.50 -11.32
N GLY A 109 12.23 6.25 -11.78
CA GLY A 109 11.43 5.91 -12.95
C GLY A 109 10.27 4.93 -12.68
N TYR A 110 9.85 4.76 -11.43
CA TYR A 110 8.62 4.06 -11.10
C TYR A 110 7.45 5.03 -11.03
N LEU A 111 6.25 4.57 -11.38
CA LEU A 111 5.03 5.31 -11.05
C LEU A 111 4.70 5.02 -9.59
N ALA A 112 4.83 6.01 -8.72
CA ALA A 112 4.56 5.87 -7.30
C ALA A 112 3.46 6.85 -6.89
N ILE A 113 2.30 6.33 -6.48
CA ILE A 113 1.11 7.13 -6.22
C ILE A 113 0.45 6.75 -4.90
N VAL A 114 -0.39 7.64 -4.40
CA VAL A 114 -1.25 7.38 -3.26
C VAL A 114 -2.66 7.15 -3.78
N CYS A 115 -3.30 6.06 -3.34
CA CYS A 115 -4.70 5.80 -3.66
C CYS A 115 -5.54 5.77 -2.38
N ARG A 116 -6.75 6.35 -2.43
CA ARG A 116 -7.72 6.38 -1.32
C ARG A 116 -8.88 5.46 -1.61
N GLY A 117 -8.78 4.28 -1.03
CA GLY A 117 -9.78 3.25 -1.08
C GLY A 117 -9.72 2.40 -2.33
N HIS A 118 -10.57 1.39 -2.32
CA HIS A 118 -10.61 0.36 -3.35
C HIS A 118 -10.83 0.94 -4.75
N PHE A 119 -11.83 1.83 -4.91
CA PHE A 119 -12.20 2.36 -6.22
C PHE A 119 -11.08 3.21 -6.86
N ASP A 120 -10.43 4.06 -6.08
CA ASP A 120 -9.32 4.88 -6.59
C ASP A 120 -8.16 3.98 -7.07
N ALA A 121 -7.80 2.97 -6.26
CA ALA A 121 -6.71 2.07 -6.59
C ALA A 121 -6.99 1.18 -7.82
N ILE A 122 -8.21 0.64 -7.97
CA ILE A 122 -8.53 -0.21 -9.13
C ILE A 122 -8.57 0.60 -10.43
N GLU A 123 -9.05 1.84 -10.38
CA GLU A 123 -9.07 2.74 -11.53
C GLU A 123 -7.64 3.13 -11.93
N ALA A 124 -6.76 3.42 -10.96
CA ALA A 124 -5.36 3.69 -11.21
C ALA A 124 -4.64 2.48 -11.84
N ILE A 125 -4.86 1.27 -11.31
CA ILE A 125 -4.30 0.03 -11.86
C ILE A 125 -4.82 -0.21 -13.28
N ARG A 126 -6.13 -0.02 -13.53
CA ARG A 126 -6.70 -0.16 -14.88
C ARG A 126 -6.04 0.82 -15.85
N ALA A 127 -5.96 2.10 -15.48
CA ALA A 127 -5.36 3.14 -16.32
C ALA A 127 -3.88 2.85 -16.61
N TYR A 128 -3.13 2.37 -15.62
CA TYR A 128 -1.74 1.96 -15.76
C TYR A 128 -1.57 0.77 -16.71
N LEU A 129 -2.41 -0.26 -16.56
CA LEU A 129 -2.36 -1.48 -17.39
C LEU A 129 -2.74 -1.24 -18.86
N LEU A 130 -3.52 -0.20 -19.14
CA LEU A 130 -3.87 0.23 -20.50
C LEU A 130 -2.73 0.93 -21.24
N GLN A 131 -1.69 1.38 -20.54
CA GLN A 131 -0.54 2.00 -21.17
C GLN A 131 0.28 0.97 -21.99
N PRO A 132 1.01 1.39 -23.03
CA PRO A 132 1.92 0.52 -23.76
C PRO A 132 2.97 -0.12 -22.84
N GLN A 133 3.46 -1.31 -23.20
CA GLN A 133 4.55 -1.95 -22.45
C GLN A 133 5.84 -1.13 -22.56
N THR A 134 6.43 -0.78 -21.41
CA THR A 134 7.79 -0.24 -21.36
C THR A 134 8.78 -1.39 -21.59
N LYS A 135 9.72 -1.19 -22.51
CA LYS A 135 10.81 -2.13 -22.79
C LYS A 135 12.13 -1.45 -22.52
N ALA A 136 13.06 -2.17 -21.91
CA ALA A 136 14.44 -1.72 -21.84
C ALA A 136 14.99 -1.60 -23.27
N ALA A 137 15.83 -0.59 -23.51
CA ALA A 137 16.63 -0.57 -24.72
C ALA A 137 17.49 -1.84 -24.76
N ALA A 138 17.49 -2.52 -25.90
CA ALA A 138 18.28 -3.71 -26.13
C ALA A 138 19.77 -3.35 -26.26
#